data_AF-A0A857J5J5-F1
#
_entry.id   AF-A0A857J5J5-F1
#
_cell.length_a   1.000
_cell.length_b   1.000
_cell.length_c   1.000
_cell.angle_alpha   90.00
_cell.angle_beta   90.00
_cell.angle_gamma   90.00
#
_symmetry.space_group_name_H-M   'P 1'
#
loop_
_entity.id
_entity.type
_entity.pdbx_description
1 polymer ?
#
loop_
_entity_poly.entity_id
_entity_poly.type
_entity_poly.pdbx_seq_one_letter_code
_entity_poly.pdbx_strand_id
1 'polypeptide(L)'
;MNAIVIEHVLVAELPQAWRDRLRSVADDRVTVRIEAEPTSDIQSGPELADDPLFGMWRDREDMGDVAAYIRSSRAPRFTGGTGEDWYRGAATSPNGPG
;
A
#
# COMPACT_ATOMS: atom_id res chain seq x y z
N MET A 1 3.10 -12.28 27.30
CA MET A 1 4.33 -13.04 27.00
C MET A 1 3.94 -14.43 26.55
N ASN A 2 3.79 -14.63 25.25
CA ASN A 2 3.52 -15.94 24.65
C ASN A 2 4.72 -16.27 23.76
N ALA A 3 5.57 -17.18 24.22
CA ALA A 3 6.78 -17.60 23.52
C ALA A 3 6.57 -19.00 22.95
N ILE A 4 6.87 -19.18 21.67
CA ILE A 4 6.85 -20.47 21.01
C ILE A 4 8.27 -21.04 21.07
N VAL A 5 8.42 -22.24 21.62
CA VAL A 5 9.69 -22.97 21.66
C VAL A 5 9.59 -24.16 20.72
N ILE A 6 10.51 -24.23 19.76
CA ILE A 6 10.61 -25.32 18.79
C ILE A 6 11.94 -26.03 19.06
N GLU A 7 11.86 -27.28 19.51
CA GLU A 7 13.03 -28.07 19.91
C GLU A 7 13.51 -28.95 18.77
N HIS A 8 14.80 -29.32 18.81
CA HIS A 8 15.42 -30.29 17.91
C HIS A 8 15.34 -29.96 16.40
N VAL A 9 15.33 -28.67 16.06
CA VAL A 9 15.32 -28.20 14.67
C VAL A 9 16.70 -28.45 14.05
N LEU A 10 16.74 -29.05 12.87
CA LEU A 10 17.98 -29.23 12.12
C LEU A 10 18.50 -27.87 11.65
N VAL A 11 19.81 -27.63 11.81
CA VAL A 11 20.42 -26.37 11.35
C VAL A 11 20.13 -26.15 9.88
N ALA A 12 20.19 -27.19 9.03
CA ALA A 12 19.87 -27.13 7.61
C ALA A 12 18.47 -26.58 7.28
N GLU A 13 17.49 -26.72 8.17
CA GLU A 13 16.10 -26.27 7.99
C GLU A 13 15.90 -24.79 8.38
N LEU A 14 16.91 -24.17 9.00
CA LEU A 14 16.84 -22.76 9.39
C LEU A 14 17.08 -21.81 8.21
N PRO A 15 16.51 -20.59 8.27
CA PRO A 15 16.83 -19.53 7.34
C PRO A 15 18.34 -19.29 7.22
N GLN A 16 18.83 -19.01 6.01
CA GLN A 16 20.27 -18.82 5.73
C GLN A 16 20.91 -17.78 6.66
N ALA A 17 20.24 -16.64 6.84
CA ALA A 17 20.73 -15.55 7.70
C ALA A 17 20.91 -15.97 9.18
N TRP A 18 20.17 -16.98 9.64
CA TRP A 18 20.32 -17.51 11.00
C TRP A 18 21.46 -18.53 11.07
N ARG A 19 21.58 -19.40 10.06
CA ARG A 19 22.69 -20.36 9.93
C ARG A 19 24.06 -19.66 9.92
N ASP A 20 24.18 -18.57 9.17
CA ASP A 20 25.43 -17.80 9.08
C ASP A 20 25.91 -17.28 10.45
N ARG A 21 24.98 -17.04 11.38
CA ARG A 21 25.28 -16.59 12.76
C ARG A 21 25.67 -17.75 13.67
N LEU A 22 25.02 -18.91 13.53
CA LEU A 22 25.24 -20.07 14.38
C LEU A 22 26.62 -20.71 14.15
N ARG A 23 27.21 -20.55 12.95
CA ARG A 23 28.53 -21.12 12.60
C ARG A 23 28.63 -22.64 12.91
N SER A 24 27.49 -23.32 12.99
CA SER A 24 27.36 -24.74 13.31
C SER A 24 27.30 -25.59 12.03
N VAL A 25 27.55 -26.88 12.19
CA VAL A 25 27.49 -27.86 11.10
C VAL A 25 26.03 -28.12 10.75
N ALA A 26 25.72 -28.31 9.46
CA ALA A 26 24.36 -28.43 8.94
C ALA A 26 23.51 -29.57 9.59
N ASP A 27 24.16 -30.61 10.12
CA ASP A 27 23.52 -31.77 10.75
C ASP A 27 23.19 -31.56 12.24
N ASP A 28 23.66 -30.46 12.82
CA ASP A 28 23.45 -30.18 14.24
C ASP A 28 21.99 -29.78 14.54
N ARG A 29 21.56 -29.94 15.79
CA ARG A 29 20.19 -29.64 16.22
C ARG A 29 20.16 -28.49 17.22
N VAL A 30 19.22 -27.56 17.01
CA VAL A 30 19.07 -26.38 17.87
C VAL A 30 17.64 -26.20 18.35
N THR A 31 17.50 -25.39 19.40
CA THR A 31 16.21 -24.95 19.92
C THR A 31 15.96 -23.50 19.50
N VAL A 32 14.83 -23.24 18.86
CA VAL A 32 14.41 -21.89 18.43
C VAL A 32 13.35 -21.38 19.39
N ARG A 33 13.58 -20.21 19.99
CA ARG A 33 12.60 -19.51 20.83
C ARG A 33 12.13 -18.25 20.09
N ILE A 34 10.84 -18.19 19.79
CA ILE A 34 10.18 -17.08 19.10
C ILE A 34 9.28 -16.38 20.11
N GLU A 35 9.51 -15.09 20.29
CA GLU A 35 8.68 -14.25 21.14
C GLU A 35 7.96 -13.23 20.27
N ALA A 36 6.65 -13.08 20.48
CA ALA A 36 5.94 -11.94 19.93
C ALA A 36 6.43 -10.69 20.66
N GLU A 37 7.18 -9.85 19.96
CA GLU A 37 7.42 -8.49 20.42
C GLU A 37 6.05 -7.81 20.58
N PRO A 38 5.79 -7.11 21.69
CA PRO A 38 4.63 -6.25 21.74
C PRO A 38 4.76 -5.32 20.55
N THR A 39 3.80 -5.39 19.62
CA THR A 39 3.56 -4.27 18.74
C THR A 39 3.27 -3.13 19.70
N SER A 40 4.26 -2.29 19.97
CA SER A 40 3.96 -0.91 20.33
C SER A 40 3.04 -0.47 19.20
N ASP A 41 1.77 -0.24 19.52
CA ASP A 41 0.80 0.35 18.61
C ASP A 41 1.38 1.70 18.14
N ILE A 42 2.27 1.64 17.16
CA ILE A 42 2.68 2.81 16.42
C ILE A 42 1.46 3.11 15.56
N GLN A 43 0.77 4.16 16.02
CA GLN A 43 -0.30 4.93 15.36
C GLN A 43 -1.74 4.60 15.79
N SER A 44 -1.99 4.72 17.09
CA SER A 44 -3.23 5.38 17.57
C SER A 44 -2.89 6.33 18.71
N GLY A 45 -1.91 7.19 18.48
CA GLY A 45 -1.60 8.34 19.33
C GLY A 45 -2.04 9.63 18.62
N PRO A 46 -2.59 10.63 19.34
CA PRO A 46 -3.03 11.91 18.78
C PRO A 46 -1.90 12.71 18.10
N GLU A 47 -0.65 12.29 18.27
CA GLU A 47 0.54 12.96 17.72
C GLU A 47 0.69 12.81 16.20
N LEU A 48 0.10 11.78 15.57
CA LEU A 48 0.01 11.71 14.11
C LEU A 48 -1.06 12.65 13.54
N ALA A 49 -2.02 13.08 14.38
CA ALA A 49 -3.06 14.02 13.99
C ALA A 49 -2.56 15.47 13.95
N ASP A 50 -1.38 15.75 14.51
CA ASP A 50 -0.75 17.07 14.55
C ASP A 50 0.33 17.28 13.46
N ASP A 51 0.56 16.29 12.59
CA ASP A 51 1.39 16.51 11.40
C ASP A 51 0.57 17.29 10.35
N PRO A 52 0.97 18.55 10.03
CA PRO A 52 0.23 19.38 9.08
C PRO A 52 0.16 18.77 7.67
N LEU A 53 1.01 17.80 7.35
CA LEU A 53 0.98 17.07 6.08
C LEU A 53 -0.15 16.02 6.01
N PHE A 54 -0.59 15.50 7.16
CA PHE A 54 -1.71 14.54 7.24
C PHE A 54 -3.07 15.24 7.45
N GLY A 55 -3.07 16.47 7.98
CA GLY A 55 -4.28 17.29 8.14
C GLY A 55 -4.96 17.70 6.81
N MET A 56 -4.19 17.87 5.73
CA MET A 56 -4.73 18.30 4.43
C MET A 56 -5.77 17.34 3.82
N TRP A 57 -5.71 16.05 4.19
CA TRP A 57 -6.65 15.03 3.70
C TRP A 57 -7.87 14.88 4.60
N ARG A 58 -7.77 15.33 5.86
CA ARG A 58 -8.84 15.27 6.85
C ARG A 58 -9.95 16.29 6.56
N ASP A 59 -9.61 17.44 6.00
CA ASP A 59 -10.56 18.50 5.63
C ASP A 59 -11.27 18.26 4.29
N ARG A 60 -10.95 17.15 3.60
CA ARG A 60 -11.61 16.81 2.35
C ARG A 60 -12.96 16.14 2.62
N GLU A 61 -14.02 16.77 2.14
CA GLU A 61 -15.39 16.26 2.26
C GLU A 61 -15.57 14.86 1.64
N ASP A 62 -14.79 14.53 0.60
CA ASP A 62 -14.83 13.23 -0.08
C ASP A 62 -14.17 12.08 0.70
N MET A 63 -13.47 12.38 1.80
CA MET A 63 -12.92 11.36 2.71
C MET A 63 -13.93 10.88 3.76
N GLY A 64 -15.14 11.45 3.82
CA GLY A 64 -16.22 10.96 4.67
C GLY A 64 -16.74 9.56 4.31
N ASP A 65 -16.53 9.14 3.06
CA ASP A 65 -16.79 7.77 2.59
C ASP A 65 -15.64 7.30 1.70
N VAL A 66 -14.63 6.70 2.33
CA VAL A 66 -13.44 6.16 1.69
C VAL A 66 -13.79 5.10 0.63
N ALA A 67 -14.85 4.31 0.86
CA ALA A 67 -15.25 3.27 -0.07
C ALA A 67 -15.83 3.86 -1.37
N ALA A 68 -16.63 4.93 -1.26
CA ALA A 68 -17.13 5.68 -2.41
C ALA A 68 -16.00 6.37 -3.18
N TYR A 69 -15.04 6.98 -2.47
CA TYR A 69 -13.88 7.64 -3.07
C TYR A 69 -12.98 6.66 -3.87
N ILE A 70 -12.74 5.46 -3.34
CA ILE A 70 -11.97 4.44 -4.07
C ILE A 70 -12.73 3.96 -5.30
N ARG A 71 -14.07 3.82 -5.20
CA ARG A 71 -14.91 3.41 -6.33
C ARG A 71 -14.87 4.46 -7.45
N SER A 72 -14.95 5.75 -7.13
CA SER A 72 -14.86 6.82 -8.14
C SER A 72 -13.46 6.92 -8.74
N SER A 73 -12.41 6.71 -7.95
CA SER A 73 -11.03 6.69 -8.42
C SER A 73 -10.74 5.57 -9.42
N ARG A 74 -11.44 4.43 -9.28
CA ARG A 74 -11.39 3.29 -10.20
C ARG A 74 -12.34 3.41 -11.38
N ALA A 75 -13.19 4.45 -11.41
CA ALA A 75 -14.08 4.65 -12.54
C ALA A 75 -13.28 4.99 -13.81
N PRO A 76 -13.71 4.50 -14.99
CA PRO A 76 -13.08 4.86 -16.24
C PRO A 76 -13.15 6.37 -16.45
N ARG A 77 -11.99 7.02 -16.53
CA ARG A 77 -11.87 8.48 -16.73
C ARG A 77 -12.17 8.93 -18.16
N PHE A 78 -12.15 7.97 -19.08
CA PHE A 78 -12.54 8.15 -20.47
C PHE A 78 -13.86 7.40 -20.70
N THR A 79 -14.97 8.12 -20.57
CA THR A 79 -16.19 7.72 -21.28
C THR A 79 -15.95 8.08 -22.73
N GLY A 80 -15.87 7.06 -23.59
CA GLY A 80 -15.54 7.21 -25.00
C GLY A 80 -16.42 8.28 -25.64
N GLY A 81 -15.83 9.43 -25.96
CA GLY A 81 -16.40 10.32 -26.95
C GLY A 81 -16.54 9.52 -28.22
N THR A 82 -17.78 9.29 -28.66
CA THR A 82 -18.03 8.85 -30.03
C THR A 82 -17.32 9.86 -30.93
N GLY A 83 -16.43 9.38 -31.80
CA GLY A 83 -15.53 10.19 -32.62
C GLY A 83 -16.22 11.08 -33.67
N GLU A 84 -17.48 11.46 -33.46
CA GLU A 84 -18.30 12.25 -34.38
C GLU A 84 -18.40 13.73 -33.99
N ASP A 85 -18.03 14.13 -32.77
CA ASP A 85 -18.04 15.55 -32.37
C ASP A 85 -16.77 16.32 -32.75
N TRP A 86 -15.65 15.62 -33.00
CA TRP A 86 -14.38 16.25 -33.37
C TRP A 86 -14.32 16.79 -34.81
N TYR A 87 -15.33 16.51 -35.65
CA TYR A 87 -15.38 16.95 -37.06
C TYR A 87 -16.46 17.99 -37.39
N ARG A 88 -17.20 18.53 -36.41
CA ARG A 88 -18.28 19.51 -36.67
C ARG A 88 -17.82 20.99 -36.74
N GLY A 89 -16.53 21.27 -36.56
CA GLY A 89 -16.03 22.66 -36.45
C GLY A 89 -15.49 23.32 -37.73
N ALA A 90 -15.32 22.60 -38.84
CA ALA A 90 -14.50 23.08 -39.97
C ALA A 90 -15.28 23.60 -41.20
N ALA A 91 -16.54 24.04 -41.06
CA ALA A 91 -17.33 24.46 -42.21
C ALA A 91 -18.26 25.65 -41.96
N THR A 92 -17.75 26.79 -41.49
CA THR A 92 -18.27 28.10 -41.92
C THR A 92 -17.28 29.21 -41.56
N SER A 93 -16.32 29.46 -42.44
CA SER A 93 -15.63 30.77 -42.48
C SER A 93 -16.42 31.65 -43.46
N PRO A 94 -17.07 32.74 -43.01
CA PRO A 94 -17.71 33.66 -43.92
C PRO A 94 -16.67 34.70 -44.32
N ASN A 95 -15.79 34.33 -45.26
CA ASN A 95 -15.07 35.35 -46.01
C ASN A 95 -14.85 34.89 -47.46
N GLY A 96 -15.63 35.51 -48.36
CA GLY A 96 -15.58 35.41 -49.81
C GLY A 96 -16.47 36.51 -50.41
N PRO A 97 -16.16 37.01 -51.62
CA PRO A 97 -15.86 38.43 -51.89
C PRO A 97 -17.02 39.23 -52.53
N GLY A 98 -16.89 40.56 -52.51
CA GLY A 98 -17.70 41.53 -53.24
C GLY A 98 -17.15 42.95 -53.09
#